data_AF-A0AAU6BN55-F1
#
_entry.id   AF-A0AAU6BN55-F1
#
_cell.length_a   1.000
_cell.length_b   1.000
_cell.length_c   1.000
_cell.angle_alpha   90.00
_cell.angle_beta   90.00
_cell.angle_gamma   90.00
#
_symmetry.space_group_name_H-M   'P 1'
#
loop_
_entity.id
_entity.type
_entity.pdbx_description
1 polymer ?
#
loop_
_entity_poly.entity_id
_entity_poly.type
_entity_poly.pdbx_seq_one_letter_code
_entity_poly.pdbx_strand_id
1 'polypeptide(L)'
;MGNKETEQAAITHVLAVERAAGRDPRDVRTTDLPYDIDSAPRMIEVKAFSGSARSVPLALEHRQVNAAKANPERFYLYVVDNLAGPDGAEVGVRVLHGEVLLAMIERSRPQVTHWPTFRVAEYDQAERLG
;
A
#
# COMPACT_ATOMS: atom_id res chain seq x y z
N MET A 1 9.56 -0.49 14.44
CA MET A 1 9.00 -1.42 13.45
C MET A 1 9.47 -0.95 12.08
N GLY A 2 10.16 -1.80 11.32
CA GLY A 2 10.60 -1.44 9.97
C GLY A 2 9.42 -1.44 8.99
N ASN A 3 9.55 -0.75 7.85
CA ASN A 3 8.47 -0.71 6.82
C ASN A 3 7.94 -2.11 6.47
N LYS A 4 8.84 -3.10 6.35
CA LYS A 4 8.49 -4.49 6.03
C LYS A 4 7.62 -5.17 7.09
N GLU A 5 7.86 -4.89 8.37
CA GLU A 5 7.07 -5.45 9.48
C GLU A 5 5.66 -4.83 9.51
N THR A 6 5.56 -3.51 9.29
CA THR A 6 4.28 -2.80 9.20
C THR A 6 3.46 -3.28 8.00
N GLU A 7 4.09 -3.45 6.84
CA GLU A 7 3.44 -4.01 5.65
C GLU A 7 2.92 -5.43 5.91
N GLN A 8 3.75 -6.31 6.50
CA GLN A 8 3.33 -7.68 6.82
C GLN A 8 2.15 -7.71 7.80
N ALA A 9 2.14 -6.84 8.81
CA ALA A 9 1.03 -6.73 9.76
C ALA A 9 -0.27 -6.31 9.07
N ALA A 10 -0.20 -5.34 8.16
CA ALA A 10 -1.34 -4.89 7.37
C ALA A 10 -1.94 -6.01 6.52
N ILE A 11 -1.09 -6.75 5.80
CA ILE A 11 -1.51 -7.88 4.96
C ILE A 11 -2.20 -8.95 5.79
N THR A 12 -1.57 -9.37 6.90
CA THR A 12 -2.17 -10.35 7.81
C THR A 12 -3.55 -9.90 8.31
N HIS A 13 -3.68 -8.61 8.66
CA HIS A 13 -4.96 -8.05 9.11
C HIS A 13 -6.02 -8.07 7.99
N VAL A 14 -5.69 -7.64 6.77
CA VAL A 14 -6.63 -7.64 5.64
C VAL A 14 -7.06 -9.07 5.26
N LEU A 15 -6.15 -10.05 5.27
CA LEU A 15 -6.51 -11.45 5.07
C LEU A 15 -7.52 -11.92 6.12
N ALA A 16 -7.36 -11.54 7.38
CA ALA A 16 -8.32 -11.88 8.44
C ALA A 16 -9.68 -11.21 8.24
N VAL A 17 -9.70 -9.92 7.86
CA VAL A 17 -10.93 -9.16 7.55
C VAL A 17 -11.70 -9.78 6.39
N GLU A 18 -11.01 -10.13 5.29
CA GLU A 18 -11.66 -10.74 4.14
C GLU A 18 -12.18 -12.16 4.47
N ARG A 19 -11.44 -12.96 5.26
CA ARG A 19 -11.91 -14.26 5.76
C ARG A 19 -13.13 -14.14 6.67
N ALA A 20 -13.14 -13.19 7.60
CA ALA A 20 -14.27 -12.94 8.49
C ALA A 20 -15.55 -12.55 7.72
N ALA A 21 -15.38 -11.97 6.53
CA ALA A 21 -16.47 -11.64 5.62
C ALA A 21 -16.81 -12.79 4.63
N GLY A 22 -16.35 -14.02 4.90
CA GLY A 22 -16.72 -15.23 4.16
C GLY A 22 -16.00 -15.42 2.82
N ARG A 23 -14.89 -14.70 2.58
CA ARG A 23 -14.07 -14.85 1.38
C ARG A 23 -12.86 -15.75 1.63
N ASP A 24 -12.19 -16.17 0.55
CA ASP A 24 -10.96 -16.96 0.58
C ASP A 24 -9.76 -16.15 0.01
N PRO A 25 -9.21 -15.20 0.78
CA PRO A 25 -8.15 -14.32 0.31
C PRO A 25 -6.77 -15.01 0.32
N ARG A 26 -5.94 -14.68 -0.66
CA ARG A 26 -4.57 -15.17 -0.81
C ARG A 26 -3.59 -14.00 -0.94
N ASP A 27 -2.49 -14.06 -0.19
CA ASP A 27 -1.35 -13.15 -0.36
C ASP A 27 -0.62 -13.51 -1.67
N VAL A 28 -0.54 -12.55 -2.59
CA VAL A 28 0.06 -12.72 -3.92
C VAL A 28 1.24 -11.77 -4.15
N ARG A 29 1.78 -11.12 -3.10
CA ARG A 29 2.90 -10.16 -3.21
C ARG A 29 4.18 -10.74 -3.79
N THR A 30 4.36 -12.06 -3.76
CA THR A 30 5.49 -12.76 -4.38
C THR A 30 5.29 -13.04 -5.87
N THR A 31 4.15 -12.65 -6.44
CA THR A 31 3.81 -12.79 -7.86
C THR A 31 3.93 -11.44 -8.59
N ASP A 32 3.96 -11.46 -9.92
CA ASP A 32 4.04 -10.23 -10.74
C ASP A 32 2.68 -9.53 -10.94
N LEU A 33 1.81 -9.61 -9.93
CA LEU A 33 0.48 -8.97 -9.96
C LEU A 33 0.56 -7.53 -9.46
N PRO A 34 -0.27 -6.61 -9.98
CA PRO A 34 -0.26 -5.20 -9.60
C PRO A 34 -1.07 -4.93 -8.31
N TYR A 35 -1.19 -5.92 -7.43
CA TYR A 35 -1.94 -5.86 -6.18
C TYR A 35 -1.42 -6.94 -5.21
N ASP A 36 -1.73 -6.79 -3.92
CA ASP A 36 -1.13 -7.60 -2.86
C ASP A 36 -1.95 -8.86 -2.51
N ILE A 37 -3.29 -8.75 -2.56
CA ILE A 37 -4.20 -9.81 -2.12
C ILE A 37 -5.23 -10.12 -3.20
N ASP A 38 -5.34 -11.39 -3.59
CA ASP A 38 -6.43 -11.91 -4.39
C ASP A 38 -7.55 -12.39 -3.47
N SER A 39 -8.70 -11.74 -3.51
CA SER A 39 -9.91 -12.14 -2.79
C SER A 39 -11.11 -12.07 -3.71
N ALA A 40 -11.18 -13.04 -4.64
CA ALA A 40 -12.14 -13.05 -5.75
C ALA A 40 -13.56 -12.61 -5.33
N PRO A 41 -14.16 -11.64 -6.06
CA PRO A 41 -13.68 -11.05 -7.32
C PRO A 41 -12.65 -9.91 -7.16
N ARG A 42 -12.26 -9.57 -5.92
CA ARG A 42 -11.46 -8.40 -5.57
C ARG A 42 -9.96 -8.60 -5.79
N MET A 43 -9.36 -7.63 -6.45
CA MET A 43 -7.93 -7.42 -6.57
C MET A 43 -7.55 -6.31 -5.58
N ILE A 44 -6.91 -6.64 -4.46
CA ILE A 44 -6.74 -5.71 -3.34
C ILE A 44 -5.27 -5.28 -3.24
N GLU A 45 -5.02 -3.99 -3.42
CA GLU A 45 -3.78 -3.31 -3.06
C GLU A 45 -3.88 -2.76 -1.63
N VAL A 46 -2.87 -2.96 -0.80
CA VAL A 46 -2.85 -2.54 0.61
C VAL A 46 -1.85 -1.40 0.82
N LYS A 47 -2.30 -0.33 1.49
CA LYS A 47 -1.41 0.76 1.96
C LYS A 47 -1.38 0.76 3.48
N ALA A 48 -0.20 0.52 4.04
CA ALA A 48 0.01 0.33 5.46
C ALA A 48 0.56 1.61 6.13
N PHE A 49 -0.05 2.02 7.23
CA PHE A 49 0.36 3.18 8.03
C PHE A 49 0.48 2.79 9.50
N SER A 50 1.64 3.09 10.11
CA SER A 50 1.87 2.86 11.54
C SER A 50 0.95 3.74 12.40
N GLY A 51 0.72 4.99 12.00
CA GLY A 51 -0.25 5.91 12.60
C GLY A 51 -1.48 6.11 11.72
N SER A 52 -2.21 7.21 11.91
CA SER A 52 -3.38 7.52 11.06
C SER A 52 -2.97 7.84 9.63
N ALA A 53 -3.74 7.34 8.65
CA ALA A 53 -3.57 7.66 7.23
C ALA A 53 -4.26 8.96 6.81
N ARG A 54 -4.91 9.67 7.75
CA ARG A 54 -5.66 10.90 7.44
C ARG A 54 -4.72 11.98 6.88
N SER A 55 -5.09 12.52 5.73
CA SER A 55 -4.35 13.57 5.01
C SER A 55 -2.94 13.17 4.56
N VAL A 56 -2.59 11.88 4.60
CA VAL A 56 -1.31 11.37 4.10
C VAL A 56 -1.46 10.96 2.63
N PRO A 57 -0.49 11.27 1.75
CA PRO A 57 -0.52 10.80 0.37
C PRO A 57 -0.56 9.27 0.27
N LEU A 58 -1.43 8.76 -0.60
CA LEU A 58 -1.51 7.33 -0.93
C LEU A 58 -0.73 7.08 -2.23
N ALA A 59 0.54 6.71 -2.10
CA ALA A 59 1.39 6.44 -3.26
C ALA A 59 0.90 5.19 -4.02
N LEU A 60 0.63 5.35 -5.32
CA LEU A 60 0.28 4.25 -6.24
C LEU A 60 1.31 4.16 -7.35
N GLU A 61 1.75 2.94 -7.64
CA GLU A 61 2.61 2.68 -8.79
C GLU A 61 1.83 2.82 -10.10
N HIS A 62 2.53 3.09 -11.20
CA HIS A 62 1.89 3.23 -12.51
C HIS A 62 1.08 1.97 -12.91
N ARG A 63 1.60 0.77 -12.60
CA ARG A 63 0.89 -0.51 -12.86
C ARG A 63 -0.38 -0.66 -12.03
N GLN A 64 -0.40 -0.16 -10.79
CA GLN A 64 -1.57 -0.16 -9.91
C GLN A 64 -2.64 0.80 -10.43
N VAL A 65 -2.24 1.99 -10.86
CA VAL A 65 -3.13 2.96 -11.52
C VAL A 65 -3.77 2.37 -12.77
N ASN A 66 -2.97 1.72 -13.63
CA ASN A 66 -3.49 1.10 -14.85
C ASN A 66 -4.44 -0.06 -14.53
N ALA A 67 -4.11 -0.90 -13.55
CA ALA A 67 -4.98 -2.00 -13.12
C ALA A 67 -6.32 -1.50 -12.57
N ALA A 68 -6.31 -0.43 -11.78
CA ALA A 68 -7.51 0.19 -11.24
C ALA A 68 -8.42 0.77 -12.33
N LYS A 69 -7.84 1.45 -13.33
CA LYS A 69 -8.59 1.99 -14.48
C LYS A 69 -9.14 0.90 -15.40
N ALA A 70 -8.41 -0.20 -15.58
CA ALA A 70 -8.83 -1.30 -16.44
C ALA A 70 -9.88 -2.20 -15.78
N ASN A 71 -9.95 -2.24 -14.44
CA ASN A 71 -10.85 -3.12 -13.69
C ASN A 71 -11.54 -2.37 -12.51
N PRO A 72 -12.28 -1.28 -12.76
CA PRO A 72 -12.78 -0.41 -11.69
C PRO A 72 -13.77 -1.08 -10.73
N GLU A 73 -14.47 -2.12 -11.19
CA GLU A 73 -15.39 -2.93 -10.37
C GLU A 73 -14.68 -3.99 -9.52
N ARG A 74 -13.40 -4.29 -9.83
CA ARG A 74 -12.66 -5.38 -9.19
C ARG A 74 -11.43 -4.91 -8.43
N PHE A 75 -10.87 -3.75 -8.73
CA PHE A 75 -9.68 -3.22 -8.06
C PHE A 75 -10.05 -2.42 -6.81
N TYR A 76 -9.49 -2.80 -5.68
CA TYR A 76 -9.71 -2.17 -4.38
C TYR A 76 -8.39 -1.69 -3.81
N LEU A 77 -8.41 -0.51 -3.20
CA LEU A 77 -7.33 0.02 -2.39
C LEU A 77 -7.77 -0.02 -0.92
N TYR A 78 -7.14 -0.87 -0.13
CA TYR A 78 -7.37 -0.98 1.31
C TYR A 78 -6.29 -0.17 2.03
N VAL A 79 -6.69 0.89 2.71
CA VAL A 79 -5.81 1.70 3.55
C VAL A 79 -5.94 1.19 4.97
N VAL A 80 -4.86 0.63 5.50
CA VAL A 80 -4.77 0.07 6.86
C VAL A 80 -3.96 1.03 7.72
N ASP A 81 -4.57 1.56 8.78
CA ASP A 81 -3.95 2.58 9.63
C ASP A 81 -4.00 2.24 11.13
N ASN A 82 -3.17 2.93 11.91
CA ASN A 82 -2.96 2.70 13.35
C ASN A 82 -2.30 1.35 13.69
N LEU A 83 -1.49 0.77 12.80
CA LEU A 83 -0.81 -0.53 13.02
C LEU A 83 0.19 -0.53 14.19
N ALA A 84 0.69 0.64 14.56
CA ALA A 84 1.53 0.84 15.75
C ALA A 84 0.94 1.95 16.63
N GLY A 85 -0.39 2.08 16.64
CA GLY A 85 -1.10 3.02 17.50
C GLY A 85 -0.87 2.75 18.99
N PRO A 86 -1.21 3.70 19.87
CA PRO A 86 -1.15 3.48 21.31
C PRO A 86 -2.01 2.27 21.72
N ASP A 87 -1.65 1.62 22.82
CA ASP A 87 -2.36 0.44 23.31
C ASP A 87 -3.89 0.67 23.36
N GLY A 88 -4.63 -0.21 22.69
CA GLY A 88 -6.09 -0.12 22.56
C GLY A 88 -6.61 0.68 21.35
N ALA A 89 -5.74 1.28 20.53
CA ALA A 89 -6.14 1.83 19.25
C ALA A 89 -6.61 0.72 18.30
N GLU A 90 -7.82 0.85 17.75
CA GLU A 90 -8.30 -0.08 16.73
C GLU A 90 -7.54 0.14 15.41
N VAL A 91 -7.04 -0.96 14.85
CA VAL A 91 -6.52 -0.98 13.48
C VAL A 91 -7.68 -0.72 12.53
N GLY A 92 -7.59 0.37 11.77
CA GLY A 92 -8.63 0.78 10.84
C GLY A 92 -8.38 0.20 9.45
N VAL A 93 -9.46 -0.16 8.74
CA VAL A 93 -9.43 -0.46 7.30
C VAL A 93 -10.39 0.47 6.58
N ARG A 94 -9.85 1.31 5.69
CA ARG A 94 -10.63 2.17 4.79
C ARG A 94 -10.57 1.59 3.38
N VAL A 95 -11.72 1.34 2.79
CA VAL A 95 -11.84 0.75 1.45
C VAL A 95 -12.14 1.85 0.44
N LEU A 96 -11.27 2.00 -0.56
CA LEU A 96 -11.48 2.85 -1.73
C LEU A 96 -11.64 1.96 -2.97
N HIS A 97 -12.72 2.13 -3.72
CA HIS A 97 -13.00 1.35 -4.93
C HIS A 97 -13.92 2.13 -5.88
N GLY A 98 -14.05 1.65 -7.12
CA GLY A 98 -14.92 2.25 -8.14
C GLY A 98 -14.68 3.75 -8.31
N GLU A 99 -15.76 4.50 -8.46
CA GLU A 99 -15.73 5.96 -8.70
C GLU A 99 -14.92 6.75 -7.66
N VAL A 100 -14.92 6.33 -6.39
CA VAL A 100 -14.16 7.03 -5.34
C VAL A 100 -12.65 6.88 -5.59
N LEU A 101 -12.20 5.68 -5.93
CA LEU A 101 -10.80 5.42 -6.26
C LEU A 101 -10.40 6.07 -7.58
N LEU A 102 -11.25 5.98 -8.61
CA LEU A 102 -10.99 6.59 -9.91
C LEU A 102 -10.88 8.11 -9.80
N ALA A 103 -11.80 8.77 -9.09
CA ALA A 103 -11.74 10.21 -8.88
C ALA A 103 -10.47 10.63 -8.14
N MET A 104 -9.99 9.83 -7.18
CA MET A 104 -8.70 10.10 -6.51
C MET A 104 -7.53 9.99 -7.49
N ILE A 105 -7.51 8.96 -8.33
CA ILE A 105 -6.49 8.75 -9.36
C ILE A 105 -6.50 9.88 -10.38
N GLU A 106 -7.66 10.35 -10.83
CA GLU A 106 -7.79 11.44 -11.81
C GLU A 106 -7.23 12.78 -11.31
N ARG A 107 -7.35 13.04 -10.00
CA ARG A 107 -6.77 14.25 -9.37
C ARG A 107 -5.27 14.13 -9.09
N SER A 108 -4.71 12.91 -9.18
CA SER A 108 -3.30 12.69 -8.91
C SER A 108 -2.42 13.28 -10.02
N ARG A 109 -1.21 13.72 -9.64
CA ARG A 109 -0.14 14.05 -10.59
C ARG A 109 1.00 13.06 -10.39
N PRO A 110 1.63 12.56 -11.47
CA PRO A 110 2.83 11.73 -11.33
C PRO A 110 3.89 12.46 -10.50
N GLN A 111 4.48 11.75 -9.54
CA GLN A 111 5.71 12.17 -8.87
C GLN A 111 6.85 11.30 -9.39
N VAL A 112 7.90 11.95 -9.89
CA VAL A 112 9.12 11.28 -10.33
C VAL A 112 10.15 11.45 -9.23
N THR A 113 10.56 10.34 -8.62
CA THR A 113 11.59 10.32 -7.58
C THR A 113 12.83 9.61 -8.11
N HIS A 114 13.99 10.27 -8.05
CA HIS A 114 15.28 9.68 -8.37
C HIS A 114 15.99 9.26 -7.08
N TRP A 115 16.42 8.00 -7.00
CA TRP A 115 17.18 7.46 -5.88
C TRP A 115 18.60 7.10 -6.33
N PRO A 116 19.51 8.08 -6.47
CA PRO A 116 20.90 7.77 -6.78
C PRO A 116 21.54 7.05 -5.59
N THR A 117 22.32 6.02 -5.87
CA THR A 117 23.11 5.31 -4.85
C THR A 117 24.57 5.63 -5.10
N PHE A 118 25.25 6.16 -4.08
CA PHE A 118 26.71 6.25 -4.11
C PHE A 118 27.30 4.85 -4.20
N ARG A 119 28.35 4.67 -5.01
CA ARG A 119 29.25 3.53 -4.78
C ARG A 119 29.97 3.76 -3.46
N VAL A 120 30.28 2.67 -2.76
CA VAL A 120 30.95 2.74 -1.45
C VAL A 120 32.20 3.63 -1.49
N ALA A 121 33.07 3.45 -2.48
CA ALA A 121 34.28 4.25 -2.63
C ALA A 121 33.99 5.75 -2.87
N GLU A 122 32.91 6.10 -3.58
CA GLU A 122 32.51 7.49 -3.81
C GLU A 122 31.94 8.11 -2.52
N TYR A 123 31.21 7.32 -1.72
CA TYR A 123 30.70 7.74 -0.43
C TYR A 123 31.85 8.00 0.57
N ASP A 124 32.82 7.10 0.63
CA ASP A 124 33.98 7.21 1.55
C ASP A 124 34.89 8.40 1.22
N GLN A 125 34.93 8.81 -0.06
CA GLN A 125 35.71 9.95 -0.53
C GLN A 125 34.94 11.28 -0.46
N ALA A 126 33.63 11.25 -0.20
CA ALA A 126 32.83 12.46 -0.12
C ALA A 126 33.30 13.34 1.03
N GLU A 127 33.22 14.66 0.82
CA GLU A 127 33.54 15.62 1.87
C GLU A 127 32.68 15.36 3.11
N ARG A 128 33.36 15.14 4.24
CA ARG A 128 32.72 14.96 5.54
C ARG A 128 32.99 16.19 6.39
N LEU A 129 31.94 16.90 6.76
CA LEU A 129 32.02 17.99 7.73
C LEU A 129 31.89 17.40 9.15
N GLY A 130 32.95 17.51 9.95
CA GLY A 130 33.05 17.00 11.33
C GLY A 130 34.43 16.41 11.60
#